data_AF-A0A8T3U4V0-F1
#
_entry.id   AF-A0A8T3U4V0-F1
#
_cell.length_a   1.000
_cell.length_b   1.000
_cell.length_c   1.000
_cell.angle_alpha   90.00
_cell.angle_beta   90.00
_cell.angle_gamma   90.00
#
_symmetry.space_group_name_H-M   'P 1'
#
loop_
_entity.id
_entity.type
_entity.pdbx_description
1 polymer ?
#
loop_
_entity_poly.entity_id
_entity_poly.type
_entity_poly.pdbx_seq_one_letter_code
_entity_poly.pdbx_strand_id
1 'polypeptide(L)'
;MKIEILFSDICNQYGDKGNIIYLQKLIDIAKKTDEEGEHEIYFTELNDDIRFIKEQIDFVYIGSLSETKINVVLEKLYNHRLEILKKIENGQMILATR
;
A
#
# COMPACT_ATOMS: atom_id res chain seq x y z
N MET A 1 9.70 7.20 7.42
CA MET A 1 8.69 6.15 7.23
C MET A 1 8.20 6.13 5.78
N LYS A 2 8.37 5.02 5.08
CA LYS A 2 7.90 4.81 3.71
C LYS A 2 6.63 3.98 3.71
N ILE A 3 5.59 4.52 3.07
CA ILE A 3 4.29 3.87 2.95
C ILE A 3 4.01 3.61 1.47
N GLU A 4 3.51 2.43 1.15
CA GLU A 4 2.96 2.12 -0.16
C GLU A 4 1.46 1.87 -0.08
N ILE A 5 0.69 2.54 -0.94
CA ILE A 5 -0.76 2.40 -1.06
C ILE A 5 -1.04 1.69 -2.37
N LEU A 6 -1.56 0.46 -2.27
CA LEU A 6 -1.85 -0.39 -3.42
C LEU A 6 -3.24 -0.09 -4.00
N PHE A 7 -3.27 0.18 -5.31
CA PHE A 7 -4.47 0.21 -6.16
C PHE A 7 -5.58 1.15 -5.65
N SER A 8 -5.21 2.32 -5.10
CA SER A 8 -6.16 3.25 -4.46
C SER A 8 -7.27 3.80 -5.37
N ASP A 9 -7.09 3.67 -6.69
CA ASP A 9 -8.06 4.00 -7.73
C ASP A 9 -9.27 3.04 -7.73
N ILE A 10 -9.07 1.79 -7.32
CA ILE A 10 -10.11 0.74 -7.32
C ILE A 10 -10.34 0.07 -5.96
N CYS A 11 -9.34 0.07 -5.08
CA CYS A 11 -9.39 -0.43 -3.71
C CYS A 11 -9.73 0.73 -2.74
N ASN A 12 -10.94 1.27 -2.86
CA ASN A 12 -11.37 2.45 -2.12
C ASN A 12 -12.83 2.40 -1.62
N GLN A 13 -13.39 1.20 -1.52
CA GLN A 13 -14.77 1.03 -1.06
C GLN A 13 -14.95 1.38 0.43
N TYR A 14 -16.20 1.46 0.88
CA TYR A 14 -16.58 1.59 2.30
C TYR A 14 -15.92 2.73 3.09
N GLY A 15 -15.45 3.78 2.40
CA GLY A 15 -14.81 4.92 3.03
C GLY A 15 -13.30 4.75 3.25
N ASP A 16 -12.64 3.77 2.62
CA ASP A 16 -11.19 3.54 2.71
C ASP A 16 -10.34 4.76 2.28
N LYS A 17 -10.91 5.66 1.50
CA LYS A 17 -10.30 6.97 1.23
C LYS A 17 -9.98 7.74 2.52
N GLY A 18 -10.77 7.55 3.58
CA GLY A 18 -10.52 8.11 4.90
C GLY A 18 -9.20 7.61 5.52
N ASN A 19 -8.90 6.31 5.39
CA ASN A 19 -7.63 5.73 5.86
C ASN A 19 -6.45 6.34 5.11
N ILE A 20 -6.57 6.48 3.78
CA ILE A 20 -5.54 7.11 2.93
C ILE A 20 -5.28 8.56 3.35
N ILE A 21 -6.34 9.36 3.55
CA ILE A 21 -6.22 10.74 4.02
C ILE A 21 -5.58 10.81 5.41
N TYR A 22 -5.93 9.88 6.30
CA TYR A 22 -5.35 9.81 7.63
C TYR A 22 -3.84 9.52 7.58
N LEU A 23 -3.41 8.55 6.75
CA LEU A 23 -2.00 8.23 6.54
C LEU A 23 -1.22 9.42 5.95
N GLN A 24 -1.79 10.14 4.98
CA GLN A 24 -1.19 11.37 4.45
C GLN A 24 -0.96 12.41 5.54
N LYS A 25 -1.96 12.67 6.39
CA LYS A 25 -1.81 13.62 7.51
C LYS A 25 -0.72 13.20 8.48
N LEU A 26 -0.61 11.90 8.78
CA LEU A 26 0.45 11.39 9.65
C LEU A 26 1.84 11.59 9.03
N ILE A 27 1.99 11.32 7.74
CA ILE A 27 3.24 11.55 7.01
C ILE A 27 3.57 13.05 6.96
N ASP A 28 2.59 13.92 6.71
CA ASP A 28 2.79 15.37 6.70
C ASP A 28 3.22 15.91 8.08
N ILE A 29 2.69 15.32 9.16
CA ILE A 29 3.13 15.65 10.52
C ILE A 29 4.55 15.14 10.74
N ALA A 30 4.86 13.89 10.36
CA ALA A 30 6.19 13.30 10.49
C ALA A 30 7.26 14.12 9.76
N LYS A 31 6.99 14.54 8.51
CA LYS A 31 7.85 15.43 7.71
C LYS A 31 8.17 16.76 8.41
N LYS A 32 7.28 17.25 9.29
CA LYS A 32 7.46 18.51 10.03
C LYS A 32 8.18 18.34 11.36
N THR A 33 8.11 17.14 11.95
CA THR A 33 8.65 16.87 13.30
C THR A 33 9.98 16.14 13.28
N ASP A 34 10.31 15.50 12.16
CA ASP A 34 11.53 14.70 11.97
C ASP A 34 12.20 15.14 10.66
N GLU A 35 13.14 16.09 10.78
CA GLU A 35 13.81 16.75 9.64
C GLU A 35 14.84 15.86 8.94
N GLU A 36 15.36 14.83 9.63
CA GLU A 36 16.41 13.94 9.11
C GLU A 36 15.82 12.65 8.49
N GLY A 37 14.61 12.27 8.90
CA GLY A 37 13.94 11.06 8.42
C GLY A 37 13.32 11.19 7.02
N GLU A 38 13.47 10.16 6.20
CA GLU A 38 12.78 10.05 4.92
C GLU A 38 11.35 9.55 5.15
N HIS A 39 10.35 10.42 4.95
CA HIS A 39 8.94 10.10 5.09
C HIS A 39 8.24 10.22 3.74
N GLU A 40 7.72 9.15 3.16
CA GLU A 40 7.07 9.23 1.85
C GLU A 40 5.87 8.30 1.72
N ILE A 41 4.91 8.72 0.91
CA ILE A 41 3.80 7.89 0.45
C ILE A 41 3.97 7.65 -1.06
N TYR A 42 3.99 6.38 -1.44
CA TYR A 42 3.95 5.92 -2.81
C TYR A 42 2.58 5.37 -3.12
N PHE A 43 2.01 5.78 -4.23
CA PHE A 43 0.79 5.16 -4.77
C PHE A 43 1.19 4.24 -5.90
N THR A 44 0.67 3.03 -5.86
CA THR A 44 0.89 2.00 -6.88
C THR A 44 -0.40 1.78 -7.62
N GLU A 45 -0.46 2.20 -8.88
CA GLU A 45 -1.60 1.93 -9.75
C GLU A 45 -1.53 0.50 -10.30
N LEU A 46 -2.62 0.01 -10.92
CA LEU A 46 -2.69 -1.35 -11.46
C LEU A 46 -1.55 -1.71 -12.43
N ASN A 47 -1.13 -0.73 -13.25
CA ASN A 47 -0.09 -0.92 -14.26
C ASN A 47 1.33 -0.75 -13.71
N ASP A 48 1.48 -0.22 -12.49
CA ASP A 48 2.77 0.00 -11.88
C ASP A 48 3.37 -1.29 -11.32
N ASP A 49 4.69 -1.28 -11.11
CA ASP A 49 5.34 -2.33 -10.34
C ASP A 49 5.00 -2.20 -8.85
N ILE A 50 4.74 -3.33 -8.19
CA ILE A 50 4.52 -3.37 -6.74
C ILE A 50 5.86 -3.07 -6.03
N ARG A 51 5.96 -1.91 -5.39
CA ARG A 51 7.23 -1.34 -4.92
C ARG A 51 7.82 -2.10 -3.74
N PHE A 52 7.02 -2.52 -2.76
CA PHE A 52 7.49 -3.20 -1.54
C PHE A 52 8.15 -4.54 -1.84
N ILE A 53 7.94 -5.10 -3.03
CA ILE A 53 8.63 -6.30 -3.49
C ILE A 53 10.11 -6.02 -3.75
N LYS A 54 10.44 -4.86 -4.32
CA LYS A 54 11.79 -4.48 -4.75
C LYS A 54 12.50 -3.59 -3.73
N GLU A 55 11.76 -2.75 -3.02
CA GLU A 55 12.27 -1.74 -2.09
C GLU A 55 11.92 -2.09 -0.63
N GLN A 56 12.58 -1.41 0.31
CA GLN A 56 12.21 -1.46 1.72
C GLN A 56 11.07 -0.46 1.96
N ILE A 57 9.88 -0.99 2.26
CA ILE A 57 8.69 -0.21 2.61
C ILE A 57 8.29 -0.56 4.04
N ASP A 58 8.07 0.45 4.88
CA ASP A 58 7.77 0.25 6.29
C ASP A 58 6.32 -0.20 6.50
N PHE A 59 5.41 0.29 5.66
CA PHE A 59 3.97 0.02 5.77
C PHE A 59 3.31 -0.09 4.40
N VAL A 60 2.56 -1.18 4.16
CA VAL A 60 1.76 -1.35 2.95
C VAL A 60 0.28 -1.28 3.32
N TYR A 61 -0.49 -0.52 2.55
CA TYR A 61 -1.93 -0.43 2.68
C TYR A 61 -2.63 -0.93 1.42
N ILE A 62 -3.62 -1.80 1.58
CA ILE A 62 -4.55 -2.18 0.51
C ILE A 62 -5.98 -2.05 1.02
N GLY A 63 -6.78 -1.26 0.30
CA GLY A 63 -8.18 -1.04 0.60
C GLY A 63 -9.09 -2.18 0.13
N SER A 64 -10.35 -2.06 0.50
CA SER A 64 -11.47 -2.92 0.11
C SER A 64 -11.79 -2.76 -1.37
N LEU A 65 -12.13 -3.87 -2.02
CA LEU A 65 -12.31 -3.95 -3.47
C LEU A 65 -13.69 -4.52 -3.81
N SER A 66 -14.29 -4.02 -4.90
CA SER A 66 -15.55 -4.58 -5.40
C SER A 66 -15.34 -6.00 -5.97
N GLU A 67 -16.29 -6.90 -5.75
CA GLU A 67 -16.26 -8.25 -6.35
C GLU A 67 -16.08 -8.21 -7.88
N THR A 68 -16.67 -7.21 -8.54
CA THR A 68 -16.57 -7.03 -9.99
C THR A 68 -15.15 -6.71 -10.49
N LYS A 69 -14.28 -6.18 -9.63
CA LYS A 69 -12.91 -5.79 -9.98
C LYS A 69 -11.84 -6.69 -9.34
N ILE A 70 -12.25 -7.69 -8.56
CA ILE A 70 -11.34 -8.53 -7.79
C ILE A 70 -10.33 -9.28 -8.67
N ASN A 71 -10.77 -9.77 -9.83
CA ASN A 71 -9.94 -10.56 -10.73
C ASN A 71 -8.71 -9.79 -11.24
N VAL A 72 -8.85 -8.49 -11.50
CA VAL A 72 -7.75 -7.66 -12.04
C VAL A 72 -6.65 -7.48 -11.00
N VAL A 73 -7.03 -7.18 -9.75
CA VAL A 73 -6.07 -7.06 -8.64
C VAL A 73 -5.47 -8.41 -8.28
N LEU A 74 -6.30 -9.47 -8.26
CA LEU A 74 -5.83 -10.82 -7.98
C LEU A 74 -4.80 -11.29 -9.01
N GLU A 75 -5.01 -11.05 -10.30
CA GLU A 75 -4.03 -11.41 -11.34
C GLU A 75 -2.67 -10.74 -11.08
N LYS A 76 -2.68 -9.44 -10.78
CA LYS A 76 -1.46 -8.68 -10.47
C LYS A 76 -0.74 -9.24 -9.24
N LEU A 77 -1.46 -9.49 -8.14
CA LEU A 77 -0.89 -10.05 -6.92
C LEU A 77 -0.39 -11.49 -7.14
N TYR A 78 -1.13 -12.29 -7.92
CA TYR A 78 -0.80 -13.69 -8.19
C TYR A 78 0.48 -13.86 -9.01
N ASN A 79 0.71 -12.94 -9.96
CA ASN A 79 1.93 -12.89 -10.76
C ASN A 79 3.19 -12.63 -9.92
N HIS A 80 3.04 -12.03 -8.74
CA HIS A 80 4.14 -11.76 -7.80
C HIS A 80 3.99 -12.49 -6.45
N ARG A 81 3.19 -13.56 -6.41
CA ARG A 81 2.78 -14.20 -5.14
C ARG A 81 3.95 -14.72 -4.31
N LEU A 82 5.02 -15.21 -4.94
CA LEU A 82 6.15 -15.79 -4.22
C LEU A 82 6.99 -14.70 -3.55
N GLU A 83 7.17 -13.58 -4.24
CA GLU A 83 7.90 -12.43 -3.75
C GLU A 83 7.12 -11.71 -2.64
N ILE A 84 5.80 -11.58 -2.81
CA ILE A 84 4.90 -11.06 -1.77
C ILE A 84 4.96 -11.96 -0.53
N LEU A 85 4.83 -13.28 -0.70
CA LEU A 85 4.89 -14.23 0.41
C LEU A 85 6.22 -14.11 1.17
N LYS A 86 7.35 -14.06 0.45
CA LYS A 86 8.67 -13.85 1.05
C LYS A 86 8.76 -12.54 1.85
N LYS A 87 8.15 -11.46 1.39
CA LYS A 87 8.10 -10.17 2.13
C LYS A 87 7.26 -10.28 3.40
N ILE A 88 6.10 -10.96 3.33
CA ILE A 88 5.24 -11.21 4.49
C ILE A 88 5.99 -12.07 5.53
N GLU A 89 6.65 -13.14 5.11
CA GLU A 89 7.45 -14.02 5.99
C GLU A 89 8.61 -13.26 6.66
N ASN A 90 9.16 -12.24 5.99
CA ASN A 90 10.19 -11.37 6.53
C ASN A 90 9.64 -10.22 7.40
N GLY A 91 8.34 -10.23 7.73
CA GLY A 91 7.74 -9.26 8.66
C GLY A 91 7.28 -7.95 8.02
N GLN A 92 7.01 -7.93 6.71
CA GLN A 92 6.38 -6.77 6.07
C GLN A 92 5.07 -6.41 6.79
N MET A 93 4.96 -5.17 7.28
CA MET A 93 3.72 -4.67 7.86
C MET A 93 2.73 -4.35 6.73
N ILE A 94 1.58 -5.01 6.74
CA ILE A 94 0.50 -4.84 5.77
C ILE A 94 -0.82 -4.62 6.52
N LEU A 95 -1.54 -3.56 6.16
CA LEU A 95 -2.94 -3.37 6.53
C LEU A 95 -3.82 -3.63 5.31
N ALA A 96 -4.69 -4.64 5.42
CA ALA A 96 -5.70 -4.97 4.44
C ALA A 96 -7.09 -4.75 5.04
N THR A 97 -7.90 -3.91 4.40
CA THR A 97 -9.32 -3.71 4.77
C THR A 97 -10.24 -4.55 3.87
N ARG A 98 -11.47 -4.82 4.36
CA ARG A 98 -12.39 -5.82 3.81
C ARG A 98 -13.36 -5.22 2.80
#